data_AF-A0A148N7C5-F1
#
_entry.id   AF-A0A148N7C5-F1
#
_cell.length_a   1.000
_cell.length_b   1.000
_cell.length_c   1.000
_cell.angle_alpha   90.00
_cell.angle_beta   90.00
_cell.angle_gamma   90.00
#
_symmetry.space_group_name_H-M   'P 1'
#
loop_
_entity.id
_entity.type
_entity.pdbx_description
1 polymer ?
#
loop_
_entity_poly.entity_id
_entity_poly.type
_entity_poly.pdbx_seq_one_letter_code
_entity_poly.pdbx_strand_id
1 'polypeptide(L)'
;MGELYLLSATRILERTMPVMTRRLLVYGVITLGWILAILMGAGTFFGLASFGDNPGFWGQMGAFLGLGASAYAIYRARQWLFYHCKLPHLAAMVRKICNLELPPGKAQLPYLQELIQPLFPNLQETLAYYRKIHQVVTEAIIKHSNLSKKINALPKPIAQTLQQGLPYLLFGYYDQAILAFAFKEGRLSACREGASVFVANQKAVLTFSIILLTFLSAFFLIAFWLFLKVVLWVDTAVPADFGIWNVIFALILSGWIKAAFLDPIITTATTMKLFDLAEKQKLSQEVMEKLSQEYPSLSALEND
;
A
#
# COMPACT_ATOMS: atom_id res chain seq x y z
N MET A 1 -18.85 -15.91 1.89
CA MET A 1 -17.60 -15.86 2.68
C MET A 1 -16.90 -14.50 2.62
N GLY A 2 -16.75 -13.84 1.45
CA GLY A 2 -16.02 -12.57 1.36
C GLY A 2 -16.60 -11.40 2.17
N GLU A 3 -17.93 -11.30 2.27
CA GLU A 3 -18.61 -10.27 3.07
C GLU A 3 -18.34 -10.42 4.58
N LEU A 4 -18.18 -11.65 5.05
CA LEU A 4 -17.92 -11.98 6.46
C LEU A 4 -16.53 -11.49 6.89
N TYR A 5 -15.54 -11.59 6.00
CA TYR A 5 -14.19 -11.06 6.23
C TYR A 5 -14.16 -9.53 6.18
N LEU A 6 -14.96 -8.91 5.31
CA LEU A 6 -14.99 -7.46 5.18
C LEU A 6 -15.63 -6.80 6.42
N LEU A 7 -16.74 -7.35 6.92
CA LEU A 7 -17.38 -6.90 8.16
C LEU A 7 -16.50 -7.12 9.40
N SER A 8 -15.79 -8.25 9.45
CA SER A 8 -14.84 -8.54 10.54
C SER A 8 -13.64 -7.59 10.48
N ALA A 9 -13.13 -7.30 9.28
CA ALA A 9 -12.05 -6.37 9.06
C ALA A 9 -12.42 -4.95 9.50
N THR A 10 -13.59 -4.43 9.11
CA THR A 10 -14.04 -3.09 9.52
C THR A 10 -14.18 -2.98 11.04
N ARG A 11 -14.73 -4.01 11.71
CA ARG A 11 -14.85 -4.05 13.17
C ARG A 11 -13.51 -4.07 13.89
N ILE A 12 -12.51 -4.74 13.31
CA ILE A 12 -11.14 -4.71 13.84
C ILE A 12 -10.51 -3.33 13.66
N LEU A 13 -10.73 -2.69 12.51
CA LEU A 13 -10.21 -1.35 12.25
C LEU A 13 -10.83 -0.29 13.16
N GLU A 14 -12.10 -0.42 13.50
CA GLU A 14 -12.76 0.43 14.51
C GLU A 14 -12.08 0.30 15.89
N ARG A 15 -11.64 -0.92 16.24
CA ARG A 15 -10.90 -1.17 17.49
C ARG A 15 -9.43 -0.77 17.45
N THR A 16 -8.87 -0.49 16.27
CA THR A 16 -7.52 0.07 16.07
C THR A 16 -7.56 1.55 15.66
N MET A 17 -8.68 2.24 15.95
CA MET A 17 -8.91 3.65 15.63
C MET A 17 -7.74 4.59 15.97
N PRO A 18 -7.05 4.51 17.11
CA PRO A 18 -5.92 5.40 17.39
C PRO A 18 -4.81 5.33 16.33
N VAL A 19 -4.55 4.13 15.80
CA VAL A 19 -3.56 3.92 14.73
C VAL A 19 -4.12 4.37 13.38
N MET A 20 -5.42 4.16 13.14
CA MET A 20 -6.09 4.65 11.94
C MET A 20 -6.10 6.18 11.87
N THR A 21 -6.39 6.86 12.97
CA THR A 21 -6.36 8.33 13.06
C THR A 21 -4.97 8.87 12.76
N ARG A 22 -3.90 8.22 13.28
CA ARG A 22 -2.52 8.59 12.93
C ARG A 22 -2.28 8.47 11.42
N ARG A 23 -2.71 7.37 10.80
CA ARG A 23 -2.61 7.21 9.34
C ARG A 23 -3.37 8.30 8.61
N LEU A 24 -4.61 8.57 9.00
CA LEU A 24 -5.45 9.62 8.40
C LEU A 24 -4.75 10.98 8.42
N LEU A 25 -4.20 11.36 9.58
CA LEU A 25 -3.48 12.63 9.75
C LEU A 25 -2.20 12.69 8.91
N VAL A 26 -1.37 11.64 8.96
CA VAL A 26 -0.10 11.62 8.20
C VAL A 26 -0.36 11.67 6.69
N TYR A 27 -1.27 10.84 6.18
CA TYR A 27 -1.62 10.89 4.77
C TYR A 27 -2.31 12.21 4.40
N GLY A 28 -3.10 12.81 5.31
CA GLY A 28 -3.73 14.11 5.10
C GLY A 28 -2.70 15.24 4.97
N VAL A 29 -1.69 15.28 5.84
CA VAL A 29 -0.59 16.25 5.75
C VAL A 29 0.18 16.08 4.43
N ILE A 30 0.40 14.86 3.97
CA ILE A 30 1.05 14.58 2.68
C ILE A 30 0.22 15.10 1.52
N THR A 31 -1.09 14.84 1.54
CA THR A 31 -2.05 15.30 0.53
C THR A 31 -2.12 16.83 0.48
N LEU A 32 -2.15 17.50 1.64
CA LEU A 32 -2.06 18.96 1.71
C LEU A 32 -0.72 19.46 1.17
N GLY A 33 0.39 18.81 1.51
CA GLY A 33 1.70 19.12 0.96
C GLY A 33 1.75 19.04 -0.57
N TRP A 34 1.11 18.03 -1.17
CA TRP A 34 0.95 17.91 -2.62
C TRP A 34 0.20 19.10 -3.22
N ILE A 35 -0.97 19.44 -2.66
CA ILE A 35 -1.79 20.54 -3.16
C ILE A 35 -1.00 21.86 -3.06
N LEU A 36 -0.37 22.12 -1.91
CA LEU A 36 0.44 23.32 -1.70
C LEU A 36 1.63 23.39 -2.65
N ALA A 37 2.34 22.30 -2.88
CA ALA A 37 3.47 22.28 -3.80
C ALA A 37 3.06 22.56 -5.25
N ILE A 38 1.91 22.02 -5.69
CA ILE A 38 1.33 22.30 -7.02
C ILE A 38 0.98 23.79 -7.11
N LEU A 39 0.27 24.34 -6.11
CA LEU A 39 -0.14 25.74 -6.10
C LEU A 39 1.04 26.70 -6.02
N MET A 40 2.04 26.42 -5.17
CA MET A 40 3.27 27.21 -5.08
C MET A 40 4.08 27.15 -6.37
N GLY A 41 4.20 25.97 -6.97
CA GLY A 41 4.85 25.80 -8.27
C GLY A 41 4.16 26.61 -9.36
N ALA A 42 2.83 26.52 -9.42
CA ALA A 42 2.01 27.29 -10.35
C ALA A 42 2.19 28.81 -10.15
N GLY A 43 2.03 29.28 -8.91
CA GLY A 43 2.12 30.70 -8.58
C GLY A 43 3.51 31.29 -8.81
N THR A 44 4.57 30.55 -8.49
CA THR A 44 5.96 31.01 -8.69
C THR A 44 6.27 31.19 -10.17
N PHE A 45 5.94 30.19 -11.00
CA PHE A 45 6.23 30.28 -12.43
C PHE A 45 5.31 31.25 -13.16
N PHE A 46 4.04 31.36 -12.75
CA PHE A 46 3.15 32.39 -13.26
C PHE A 46 3.67 33.81 -12.94
N GLY A 47 4.14 34.03 -11.70
CA GLY A 47 4.73 35.30 -11.26
C GLY A 47 6.01 35.65 -12.02
N LEU A 48 6.92 34.69 -12.19
CA LEU A 48 8.17 34.90 -12.95
C LEU A 48 7.91 35.15 -14.44
N ALA A 49 6.93 34.46 -15.02
CA ALA A 49 6.57 34.59 -16.43
C ALA A 49 5.64 35.77 -16.71
N SER A 50 5.19 36.50 -15.69
CA SER A 50 4.33 37.69 -15.87
C SER A 50 5.00 38.81 -16.68
N PHE A 51 6.33 38.78 -16.81
CA PHE A 51 7.12 39.71 -17.60
C PHE A 51 7.39 39.24 -19.05
N GLY A 52 6.95 38.04 -19.42
CA GLY A 52 7.20 37.43 -20.74
C GLY A 52 5.91 36.99 -21.44
N ASP A 53 6.08 36.35 -22.59
CA ASP A 53 4.95 35.82 -23.35
C ASP A 53 4.35 34.58 -22.68
N ASN A 54 3.01 34.55 -22.59
CA ASN A 54 2.19 33.42 -22.16
C ASN A 54 2.42 32.95 -20.69
N PRO A 55 2.11 33.79 -19.69
CA PRO A 55 2.26 33.46 -18.28
C PRO A 55 1.44 32.24 -17.83
N GLY A 56 0.31 31.97 -18.50
CA GLY A 56 -0.53 30.80 -18.23
C GLY A 56 0.17 29.47 -18.50
N PHE A 57 0.89 29.37 -19.63
CA PHE A 57 1.66 28.16 -19.96
C PHE A 57 2.74 27.87 -18.91
N TRP A 58 3.50 28.88 -18.50
CA TRP A 58 4.55 28.73 -17.50
C TRP A 58 3.99 28.39 -16.12
N GLY A 59 2.84 28.95 -15.73
CA GLY A 59 2.12 28.54 -14.52
C GLY A 59 1.77 27.06 -14.53
N GLN A 60 1.29 26.51 -15.66
CA GLN A 60 1.02 25.07 -15.77
C GLN A 60 2.30 24.22 -15.65
N MET A 61 3.41 24.67 -16.26
CA MET A 61 4.71 23.99 -16.12
C MET A 61 5.19 23.98 -14.66
N GLY A 62 5.05 25.11 -13.96
CA GLY A 62 5.34 25.20 -12.53
C GLY A 62 4.49 24.24 -11.69
N ALA A 63 3.20 24.10 -12.01
CA ALA A 63 2.30 23.16 -11.36
C ALA A 63 2.73 21.70 -11.58
N PHE A 64 3.14 21.32 -12.81
CA PHE A 64 3.67 19.99 -13.10
C PHE A 64 5.00 19.71 -12.40
N LEU A 65 5.88 20.72 -12.30
CA LEU A 65 7.12 20.60 -11.51
C LEU A 65 6.80 20.41 -10.02
N GLY A 66 5.83 21.14 -9.47
CA GLY A 66 5.35 20.95 -8.10
C GLY A 66 4.80 19.53 -7.86
N LEU A 67 4.01 19.02 -8.80
CA LEU A 67 3.51 17.64 -8.78
C LEU A 67 4.66 16.62 -8.82
N GLY A 68 5.61 16.77 -9.74
CA GLY A 68 6.75 15.89 -9.90
C GLY A 68 7.68 15.87 -8.69
N ALA A 69 7.98 17.05 -8.13
CA ALA A 69 8.77 17.19 -6.90
C ALA A 69 8.08 16.50 -5.72
N SER A 70 6.76 16.65 -5.60
CA SER A 70 5.98 16.01 -4.54
C SER A 70 5.92 14.50 -4.70
N ALA A 71 5.82 13.99 -5.92
CA ALA A 71 5.90 12.56 -6.21
C ALA A 71 7.28 11.99 -5.85
N TYR A 72 8.36 12.70 -6.17
CA TYR A 72 9.73 12.32 -5.78
C TYR A 72 9.91 12.33 -4.26
N ALA A 73 9.39 13.34 -3.56
CA ALA A 73 9.43 13.42 -2.11
C ALA A 73 8.72 12.24 -1.45
N ILE A 74 7.52 11.88 -1.93
CA ILE A 74 6.80 10.67 -1.46
C ILE A 74 7.59 9.40 -1.76
N TYR A 75 8.18 9.27 -2.95
CA TYR A 75 8.98 8.11 -3.30
C TYR A 75 10.13 7.89 -2.32
N ARG A 76 10.76 8.96 -1.84
CA ARG A 76 11.78 8.89 -0.78
C ARG A 76 11.16 8.61 0.59
N ALA A 77 10.05 9.26 0.92
CA ALA A 77 9.35 9.10 2.18
C ALA A 77 8.65 7.72 2.34
N ARG A 78 8.48 6.95 1.25
CA ARG A 78 7.81 5.63 1.27
C ARG A 78 8.34 4.70 2.36
N GLN A 79 9.65 4.77 2.59
CA GLN A 79 10.35 3.95 3.55
C GLN A 79 9.94 4.30 4.98
N TRP A 80 9.91 5.60 5.25
CA TRP A 80 9.48 6.17 6.51
C TRP A 80 7.98 5.91 6.76
N LEU A 81 7.14 6.07 5.74
CA LEU A 81 5.70 5.79 5.82
C LEU A 81 5.42 4.32 6.09
N PHE A 82 6.17 3.41 5.47
CA PHE A 82 6.03 1.98 5.73
C PHE A 82 6.34 1.67 7.20
N TYR A 83 7.49 2.10 7.69
CA TYR A 83 7.96 1.80 9.04
C TYR A 83 7.10 2.46 10.13
N HIS A 84 6.72 3.72 9.96
CA HIS A 84 6.03 4.47 11.03
C HIS A 84 4.50 4.42 10.97
N CYS A 85 3.91 4.17 9.79
CA CYS A 85 2.45 4.19 9.63
C CYS A 85 1.88 2.81 9.34
N LYS A 86 2.46 2.08 8.37
CA LYS A 86 1.92 0.78 7.95
C LYS A 86 2.26 -0.33 8.95
N LEU A 87 3.50 -0.38 9.43
CA LEU A 87 3.96 -1.44 10.32
C LEU A 87 3.26 -1.45 11.69
N PRO A 88 3.07 -0.31 12.40
CA PRO A 88 2.29 -0.29 13.65
C PRO A 88 0.83 -0.67 13.45
N HIS A 89 0.24 -0.25 12.32
CA HIS A 89 -1.11 -0.67 11.96
C HIS A 89 -1.19 -2.18 11.77
N LEU A 90 -0.22 -2.77 11.06
CA LEU A 90 -0.15 -4.21 10.84
C LEU A 90 -0.03 -4.97 12.17
N ALA A 91 0.87 -4.55 13.05
CA ALA A 91 1.04 -5.15 14.38
C ALA A 91 -0.24 -5.06 15.23
N ALA A 92 -0.92 -3.90 15.24
CA ALA A 92 -2.17 -3.71 15.96
C ALA A 92 -3.30 -4.60 15.42
N MET A 93 -3.39 -4.68 14.10
CA MET A 93 -4.35 -5.52 13.40
C MET A 93 -4.15 -6.99 13.73
N VAL A 94 -2.91 -7.50 13.68
CA VAL A 94 -2.60 -8.90 14.01
C VAL A 94 -2.96 -9.22 15.46
N ARG A 95 -2.59 -8.35 16.41
CA ARG A 95 -2.98 -8.50 17.82
C ARG A 95 -4.49 -8.67 17.98
N LYS A 96 -5.30 -7.84 17.29
CA LYS A 96 -6.76 -7.97 17.32
C LYS A 96 -7.27 -9.23 16.62
N ILE A 97 -6.70 -9.63 15.48
CA ILE A 97 -7.07 -10.89 14.80
C ILE A 97 -6.82 -12.08 15.73
N CYS A 98 -5.71 -12.08 16.48
CA CYS A 98 -5.36 -13.12 17.45
C CYS A 98 -6.06 -12.99 18.81
N ASN A 99 -7.07 -12.11 18.94
CA ASN A 99 -7.78 -11.83 20.20
C ASN A 99 -6.86 -11.42 21.38
N LEU A 100 -5.72 -10.82 21.09
CA LEU A 100 -4.80 -10.29 22.09
C LEU A 100 -5.23 -8.88 22.52
N GLU A 101 -4.93 -8.55 23.78
CA GLU A 101 -5.20 -7.23 24.33
C GLU A 101 -4.33 -6.16 23.64
N LEU A 102 -4.92 -4.97 23.48
CA LEU A 102 -4.24 -3.77 23.04
C LEU A 102 -4.57 -2.69 24.05
N PRO A 103 -3.57 -1.94 24.56
CA PRO A 103 -3.82 -0.79 25.41
C PRO A 103 -4.83 0.15 24.75
N PRO A 104 -5.68 0.85 25.51
CA PRO A 104 -6.56 1.85 24.93
C PRO A 104 -5.81 3.16 24.62
N GLY A 105 -6.29 3.90 23.61
CA GLY A 105 -5.87 5.27 23.35
C GLY A 105 -4.39 5.44 22.96
N LYS A 106 -3.76 6.51 23.47
CA LYS A 106 -2.40 6.93 23.07
C LYS A 106 -1.31 5.93 23.46
N ALA A 107 -1.55 5.09 24.48
CA ALA A 107 -0.62 4.06 24.91
C ALA A 107 -0.42 2.93 23.88
N GLN A 108 -1.29 2.83 22.85
CA GLN A 108 -1.10 1.86 21.77
C GLN A 108 0.19 2.08 20.99
N LEU A 109 0.55 3.33 20.70
CA LEU A 109 1.70 3.61 19.85
C LEU A 109 3.04 3.16 20.45
N PRO A 110 3.39 3.51 21.70
CA PRO A 110 4.64 3.02 22.30
C PRO A 110 4.64 1.50 22.45
N TYR A 111 3.52 0.91 22.88
CA TYR A 111 3.37 -0.55 22.95
C TYR A 111 3.63 -1.25 21.61
N LEU A 112 3.09 -0.72 20.51
CA LEU A 112 3.33 -1.28 19.17
C LEU A 112 4.79 -1.10 18.72
N GLN A 113 5.45 -0.02 19.14
CA GLN A 113 6.88 0.18 18.85
C GLN A 113 7.74 -0.85 19.57
N GLU A 114 7.42 -1.18 20.83
CA GLU A 114 8.10 -2.24 21.59
C GLU A 114 7.95 -3.61 20.95
N LEU A 115 6.83 -3.88 20.25
CA LEU A 115 6.64 -5.12 19.48
C LEU A 115 7.39 -5.13 18.15
N ILE A 116 7.57 -3.96 17.54
CA ILE A 116 8.20 -3.83 16.23
C ILE A 116 9.73 -3.88 16.35
N GLN A 117 10.31 -3.17 17.33
CA GLN A 117 11.76 -3.03 17.42
C GLN A 117 12.54 -4.35 17.46
N PRO A 118 12.13 -5.38 18.22
CA PRO A 118 12.85 -6.66 18.24
C PRO A 118 12.85 -7.39 16.90
N LEU A 119 11.79 -7.21 16.10
CA LEU A 119 11.66 -7.83 14.77
C LEU A 119 12.32 -6.98 13.68
N PHE A 120 12.28 -5.66 13.85
CA PHE A 120 12.64 -4.68 12.84
C PHE A 120 13.32 -3.48 13.52
N PRO A 121 14.61 -3.62 13.88
CA PRO A 121 15.32 -2.57 14.61
C PRO A 121 15.50 -1.33 13.74
N ASN A 122 15.73 -1.54 12.44
CA ASN A 122 16.10 -0.48 11.50
C ASN A 122 15.14 -0.43 10.31
N LEU A 123 14.87 0.77 9.79
CA LEU A 123 14.03 1.00 8.61
C LEU A 123 14.61 0.35 7.34
N GLN A 124 15.94 0.32 7.20
CA GLN A 124 16.60 -0.28 6.04
C GLN A 124 16.42 -1.80 6.00
N GLU A 125 16.59 -2.46 7.15
CA GLU A 125 16.41 -3.91 7.32
C GLU A 125 14.96 -4.31 7.10
N THR A 126 14.02 -3.56 7.70
CA THR A 126 12.58 -3.74 7.48
C THR A 126 12.25 -3.79 5.99
N LEU A 127 12.80 -2.86 5.21
CA LEU A 127 12.53 -2.79 3.78
C LEU A 127 13.32 -3.79 2.96
N ALA A 128 14.51 -4.19 3.39
CA ALA A 128 15.23 -5.28 2.76
C ALA A 128 14.41 -6.57 2.90
N TYR A 129 13.91 -6.85 4.11
CA TYR A 129 13.06 -8.00 4.38
C TYR A 129 11.72 -7.94 3.62
N TYR A 130 11.05 -6.78 3.67
CA TYR A 130 9.82 -6.56 2.88
C TYR A 130 10.03 -6.78 1.38
N ARG A 131 11.19 -6.37 0.83
CA ARG A 131 11.54 -6.62 -0.58
C ARG A 131 11.72 -8.11 -0.88
N LYS A 132 12.30 -8.89 0.04
CA LYS A 132 12.40 -10.35 -0.11
C LYS A 132 11.01 -10.99 -0.19
N ILE A 133 10.11 -10.62 0.72
CA ILE A 133 8.70 -11.09 0.68
C ILE A 133 8.03 -10.70 -0.64
N HIS A 134 8.22 -9.44 -1.06
CA HIS A 134 7.66 -8.94 -2.31
C HIS A 134 8.12 -9.74 -3.53
N GLN A 135 9.40 -10.16 -3.56
CA GLN A 135 9.93 -11.02 -4.61
C GLN A 135 9.22 -12.38 -4.64
N VAL A 136 8.94 -12.98 -3.49
CA VAL A 136 8.19 -14.25 -3.41
C VAL A 136 6.80 -14.13 -3.99
N VAL A 137 6.05 -13.11 -3.56
CA VAL A 137 4.68 -12.86 -4.03
C VAL A 137 4.68 -12.63 -5.55
N THR A 138 5.63 -11.84 -6.02
CA THR A 138 5.79 -11.52 -7.44
C THR A 138 6.13 -12.76 -8.26
N GLU A 139 7.10 -13.55 -7.82
CA GLU A 139 7.53 -14.76 -8.51
C GLU A 139 6.37 -15.74 -8.67
N ALA A 140 5.64 -15.99 -7.57
CA ALA A 140 4.46 -16.85 -7.59
C ALA A 140 3.43 -16.43 -8.64
N ILE A 141 3.14 -15.13 -8.68
CA ILE A 141 2.14 -14.58 -9.60
C ILE A 141 2.61 -14.63 -11.05
N ILE A 142 3.85 -14.20 -11.34
CA ILE A 142 4.40 -14.18 -12.69
C ILE A 142 4.45 -15.60 -13.27
N LYS A 143 4.88 -16.57 -12.45
CA LYS A 143 4.99 -17.97 -12.86
C LYS A 143 3.63 -18.56 -13.23
N HIS A 144 2.57 -18.19 -12.53
CA HIS A 144 1.24 -18.78 -12.75
C HIS A 144 0.39 -18.06 -13.80
N SER A 145 0.56 -16.75 -13.98
CA SER A 145 -0.31 -15.94 -14.84
C SER A 145 0.04 -15.99 -16.33
N ASN A 146 1.01 -16.81 -16.76
CA ASN A 146 1.61 -16.77 -18.10
C ASN A 146 2.07 -15.36 -18.52
N LEU A 147 2.23 -14.43 -17.55
CA LEU A 147 2.58 -13.03 -17.80
C LEU A 147 3.94 -12.92 -18.46
N SER A 148 4.86 -13.82 -18.12
CA SER A 148 6.19 -13.91 -18.75
C SER A 148 6.09 -14.02 -20.28
N LYS A 149 5.15 -14.81 -20.81
CA LYS A 149 4.95 -14.93 -22.28
C LYS A 149 4.35 -13.66 -22.90
N LYS A 150 3.40 -13.01 -22.22
CA LYS A 150 2.78 -11.76 -22.70
C LYS A 150 3.71 -10.56 -22.58
N ILE A 151 4.54 -10.50 -21.54
CA ILE A 151 5.52 -9.43 -21.33
C ILE A 151 6.70 -9.59 -22.29
N ASN A 152 7.14 -10.82 -22.58
CA ASN A 152 8.17 -11.08 -23.59
C ASN A 152 7.70 -10.82 -25.03
N ALA A 153 6.39 -10.67 -25.27
CA ALA A 153 5.84 -10.23 -26.55
C ALA A 153 5.90 -8.69 -26.73
N LEU A 154 6.23 -7.94 -25.67
CA LEU A 154 6.40 -6.49 -25.74
C LEU A 154 7.84 -6.13 -26.15
N PRO A 155 8.07 -4.93 -26.72
CA PRO A 155 9.42 -4.44 -27.01
C PRO A 155 10.32 -4.52 -25.78
N LYS A 156 11.55 -5.04 -25.93
CA LYS A 156 12.53 -5.25 -24.84
C LYS A 156 12.62 -4.11 -23.80
N PRO A 157 12.67 -2.81 -24.16
CA PRO A 157 12.73 -1.74 -23.16
C PRO A 157 11.44 -1.66 -22.30
N ILE A 158 10.27 -1.91 -22.90
CA ILE A 158 8.97 -1.92 -22.22
C ILE A 158 8.82 -3.19 -21.39
N ALA A 159 9.24 -4.34 -21.92
CA ALA A 159 9.25 -5.61 -21.21
C ALA A 159 10.14 -5.57 -19.96
N GLN A 160 11.32 -4.97 -20.04
CA GLN A 160 12.22 -4.78 -18.89
C GLN A 160 11.62 -3.82 -17.86
N THR A 161 11.06 -2.70 -18.30
CA THR A 161 10.42 -1.73 -17.39
C THR A 161 9.20 -2.32 -16.69
N LEU A 162 8.39 -3.13 -17.41
CA LEU A 162 7.26 -3.86 -16.82
C LEU A 162 7.74 -4.98 -15.90
N GLN A 163 8.73 -5.78 -16.27
CA GLN A 163 9.28 -6.81 -15.39
C GLN A 163 9.82 -6.22 -14.08
N GLN A 164 10.38 -5.01 -14.13
CA GLN A 164 10.90 -4.32 -12.95
C GLN A 164 9.86 -3.49 -12.18
N GLY A 165 8.83 -2.95 -12.83
CA GLY A 165 7.85 -2.02 -12.24
C GLY A 165 6.48 -2.62 -11.93
N LEU A 166 6.03 -3.61 -12.71
CA LEU A 166 4.74 -4.30 -12.56
C LEU A 166 4.55 -5.01 -11.20
N PRO A 167 5.60 -5.62 -10.61
CA PRO A 167 5.53 -6.18 -9.26
C PRO A 167 5.10 -5.16 -8.20
N TYR A 168 5.73 -3.98 -8.22
CA TYR A 168 5.53 -2.93 -7.20
C TYR A 168 4.13 -2.33 -7.20
N LEU A 169 3.41 -2.39 -8.33
CA LEU A 169 2.14 -1.70 -8.54
C LEU A 169 0.91 -2.55 -8.18
N LEU A 170 1.02 -3.88 -8.19
CA LEU A 170 -0.16 -4.75 -8.19
C LEU A 170 -0.44 -5.51 -6.87
N PHE A 171 0.56 -5.82 -6.03
CA PHE A 171 0.38 -6.87 -4.99
C PHE A 171 0.86 -6.56 -3.56
N GLY A 172 1.14 -5.28 -3.26
CA GLY A 172 1.66 -4.85 -1.95
C GLY A 172 0.84 -5.20 -0.69
N TYR A 173 -0.40 -5.70 -0.85
CA TYR A 173 -1.25 -6.13 0.27
C TYR A 173 -0.90 -7.53 0.78
N TYR A 174 -0.45 -8.44 -0.09
CA TYR A 174 -0.04 -9.78 0.32
C TYR A 174 1.33 -9.81 0.97
N ASP A 175 2.23 -8.92 0.55
CA ASP A 175 3.50 -8.73 1.24
C ASP A 175 3.27 -8.40 2.73
N GLN A 176 2.31 -7.51 3.01
CA GLN A 176 1.92 -7.15 4.37
C GLN A 176 1.21 -8.30 5.10
N ALA A 177 0.37 -9.07 4.40
CA ALA A 177 -0.29 -10.24 4.98
C ALA A 177 0.70 -11.36 5.36
N ILE A 178 1.77 -11.56 4.58
CA ILE A 178 2.85 -12.49 4.92
C ILE A 178 3.67 -11.93 6.07
N LEU A 179 3.98 -10.63 6.06
CA LEU A 179 4.68 -9.95 7.16
C LEU A 179 3.92 -10.05 8.50
N ALA A 180 2.59 -10.12 8.46
CA ALA A 180 1.76 -10.31 9.63
C ALA A 180 2.03 -11.63 10.38
N PHE A 181 2.57 -12.67 9.73
CA PHE A 181 2.98 -13.90 10.42
C PHE A 181 4.10 -13.65 11.43
N ALA A 182 5.04 -12.74 11.12
CA ALA A 182 6.09 -12.38 12.07
C ALA A 182 5.52 -11.75 13.35
N PHE A 183 4.46 -10.95 13.25
CA PHE A 183 3.77 -10.38 14.41
C PHE A 183 2.90 -11.39 15.15
N LYS A 184 2.35 -12.39 14.45
CA LYS A 184 1.55 -13.47 15.06
C LYS A 184 2.43 -14.34 15.96
N GLU A 185 3.59 -14.74 15.44
CA GLU A 185 4.49 -15.69 16.11
C GLU A 185 5.66 -15.03 16.87
N GLY A 186 5.86 -13.72 16.71
CA GLY A 186 6.97 -12.98 17.34
C GLY A 186 8.35 -13.31 16.79
N ARG A 187 8.45 -13.85 15.56
CA ARG A 187 9.71 -14.22 14.90
C ARG A 187 9.65 -14.00 13.39
N LEU A 188 10.71 -13.48 12.79
CA LEU A 188 10.76 -13.23 11.33
C LEU A 188 10.62 -14.51 10.51
N SER A 189 11.18 -15.63 10.98
CA SER A 189 11.09 -16.93 10.32
C SER A 189 9.66 -17.40 10.04
N ALA A 190 8.65 -16.89 10.77
CA ALA A 190 7.24 -17.21 10.53
C ALA A 190 6.71 -16.65 9.20
N CYS A 191 7.34 -15.61 8.64
CA CYS A 191 7.01 -15.12 7.31
C CYS A 191 7.22 -16.18 6.22
N ARG A 192 8.17 -17.12 6.41
CA ARG A 192 8.36 -18.23 5.48
C ARG A 192 7.12 -19.12 5.44
N GLU A 193 6.58 -19.48 6.59
CA GLU A 193 5.36 -20.29 6.69
C GLU A 193 4.18 -19.60 5.98
N GLY A 194 3.97 -18.31 6.27
CA GLY A 194 2.95 -17.51 5.59
C GLY A 194 3.15 -17.43 4.08
N ALA A 195 4.39 -17.29 3.62
CA ALA A 195 4.73 -17.29 2.21
C ALA A 195 4.50 -18.65 1.53
N SER A 196 4.84 -19.76 2.20
CA SER A 196 4.55 -21.11 1.70
C SER A 196 3.05 -21.37 1.58
N VAL A 197 2.25 -20.94 2.56
CA VAL A 197 0.78 -21.02 2.50
C VAL A 197 0.22 -20.18 1.36
N PHE A 198 0.76 -18.97 1.14
CA PHE A 198 0.38 -18.11 0.03
C PHE A 198 0.63 -18.78 -1.33
N VAL A 199 1.83 -19.30 -1.54
CA VAL A 199 2.23 -19.95 -2.80
C VAL A 199 1.37 -21.19 -3.05
N ALA A 200 1.15 -22.03 -2.03
CA ALA A 200 0.32 -23.22 -2.14
C ALA A 200 -1.14 -22.91 -2.54
N ASN A 201 -1.66 -21.75 -2.13
CA ASN A 201 -3.06 -21.34 -2.36
C ASN A 201 -3.22 -20.17 -3.33
N GLN A 202 -2.25 -19.94 -4.21
CA GLN A 202 -2.19 -18.72 -5.05
C GLN A 202 -3.50 -18.40 -5.78
N LYS A 203 -4.17 -19.40 -6.38
CA LYS A 203 -5.40 -19.17 -7.15
C LYS A 203 -6.52 -18.63 -6.26
N ALA A 204 -6.78 -19.30 -5.14
CA ALA A 204 -7.84 -18.91 -4.22
C ALA A 204 -7.57 -17.52 -3.63
N VAL A 205 -6.31 -17.27 -3.28
CA VAL A 205 -5.82 -16.03 -2.70
C VAL A 205 -5.94 -14.86 -3.70
N LEU A 206 -5.47 -15.03 -4.94
CA LEU A 206 -5.55 -14.00 -5.98
C LEU A 206 -7.00 -13.66 -6.38
N THR A 207 -7.85 -14.65 -6.61
CA THR A 207 -9.26 -14.41 -6.98
C THR A 207 -9.97 -13.57 -5.92
N PHE A 208 -9.73 -13.87 -4.64
CA PHE A 208 -10.30 -13.10 -3.54
C PHE A 208 -9.80 -11.66 -3.52
N SER A 209 -8.50 -11.44 -3.74
CA SER A 209 -7.97 -10.08 -3.80
C SER A 209 -8.49 -9.28 -4.97
N ILE A 210 -8.68 -9.89 -6.14
CA ILE A 210 -9.24 -9.20 -7.30
C ILE A 210 -10.68 -8.77 -7.02
N ILE A 211 -11.49 -9.63 -6.40
CA ILE A 211 -12.87 -9.29 -6.00
C ILE A 211 -12.84 -8.13 -5.00
N LEU A 212 -12.00 -8.23 -3.98
CA LEU A 212 -11.88 -7.22 -2.93
C LEU A 212 -11.38 -5.87 -3.48
N LEU A 213 -10.36 -5.90 -4.34
CA LEU A 213 -9.81 -4.72 -5.00
C LEU A 213 -10.84 -4.08 -5.93
N THR A 214 -11.58 -4.86 -6.70
CA THR A 214 -12.67 -4.36 -7.55
C THR A 214 -13.74 -3.67 -6.72
N PHE A 215 -14.19 -4.33 -5.65
CA PHE A 215 -15.21 -3.79 -4.74
C PHE A 215 -14.76 -2.47 -4.10
N LEU A 216 -13.53 -2.41 -3.56
CA LEU A 216 -13.01 -1.21 -2.91
C LEU A 216 -12.61 -0.11 -3.91
N SER A 217 -12.29 -0.46 -5.16
CA SER A 217 -12.06 0.53 -6.22
C SER A 217 -13.34 1.28 -6.58
N ALA A 218 -14.52 0.66 -6.41
CA ALA A 218 -15.79 1.38 -6.54
C ALA A 218 -15.92 2.51 -5.50
N PHE A 219 -15.49 2.28 -4.25
CA PHE A 219 -15.45 3.32 -3.21
C PHE A 219 -14.46 4.44 -3.56
N PHE A 220 -13.30 4.10 -4.11
CA PHE A 220 -12.36 5.10 -4.62
C PHE A 220 -12.99 5.96 -5.72
N LEU A 221 -13.73 5.36 -6.66
CA LEU A 221 -14.42 6.08 -7.72
C LEU A 221 -15.52 7.00 -7.16
N ILE A 222 -16.30 6.52 -6.20
CA ILE A 222 -17.31 7.33 -5.50
C ILE A 222 -16.65 8.52 -4.80
N ALA A 223 -15.56 8.29 -4.05
CA ALA A 223 -14.82 9.35 -3.39
C ALA A 223 -14.25 10.37 -4.39
N PHE A 224 -13.74 9.90 -5.53
CA PHE A 224 -13.28 10.76 -6.62
C PHE A 224 -14.40 11.68 -7.12
N TRP A 225 -15.59 11.16 -7.44
CA TRP A 225 -16.71 11.98 -7.89
C TRP A 225 -17.18 12.98 -6.82
N LEU A 226 -17.17 12.57 -5.55
CA LEU A 226 -17.50 13.45 -4.44
C LEU A 226 -16.50 14.60 -4.33
N PHE A 227 -15.20 14.32 -4.34
CA PHE A 227 -14.18 15.36 -4.28
C PHE A 227 -14.13 16.21 -5.54
N LEU A 228 -14.41 15.65 -6.72
CA LEU A 228 -14.49 16.44 -7.94
C LEU A 228 -15.57 17.52 -7.83
N LYS A 229 -16.74 17.20 -7.26
CA LYS A 229 -17.78 18.20 -6.99
C LYS A 229 -17.30 19.28 -6.01
N VAL A 230 -16.59 18.88 -4.95
CA VAL A 230 -16.05 19.83 -3.97
C VAL A 230 -15.02 20.76 -4.62
N VAL A 231 -14.11 20.21 -5.43
CA VAL A 231 -13.08 20.98 -6.12
C VAL A 231 -13.69 21.93 -7.15
N LEU A 232 -14.66 21.48 -7.94
CA LEU A 232 -15.39 22.34 -8.88
C LEU A 232 -16.16 23.45 -8.16
N TRP A 233 -16.72 23.19 -6.99
CA TRP A 233 -17.36 24.22 -6.18
C TRP A 233 -16.34 25.29 -5.72
N VAL A 234 -15.14 24.88 -5.32
CA VAL A 234 -14.04 25.80 -4.99
C VAL A 234 -13.59 26.59 -6.23
N ASP A 235 -13.47 25.95 -7.38
CA ASP A 235 -13.10 26.57 -8.67
C ASP A 235 -14.07 27.72 -9.02
N THR A 236 -15.39 27.52 -8.84
CA THR A 236 -16.36 28.60 -9.07
C THR A 236 -16.27 29.77 -8.10
N ALA A 237 -15.62 29.58 -6.93
CA ALA A 237 -15.44 30.63 -5.93
C ALA A 237 -14.16 31.44 -6.12
N VAL A 238 -13.23 30.98 -6.95
CA VAL A 238 -11.93 31.61 -7.19
C VAL A 238 -11.92 32.23 -8.59
N PRO A 239 -11.37 33.46 -8.79
CA PRO A 239 -11.22 34.06 -10.11
C PRO A 239 -10.03 33.43 -10.87
N ALA A 240 -9.99 32.11 -10.97
CA ALA A 240 -8.99 31.33 -11.68
C ALA A 240 -9.66 30.06 -12.22
N ASP A 241 -9.37 29.70 -13.48
CA ASP A 241 -9.83 28.43 -14.06
C ASP A 241 -8.75 27.37 -13.85
N PHE A 242 -9.06 26.36 -13.04
CA PHE A 242 -8.15 25.24 -12.79
C PHE A 242 -8.14 24.20 -13.92
N GLY A 243 -9.14 24.15 -14.81
CA GLY A 243 -9.19 23.23 -15.95
C GLY A 243 -8.91 21.77 -15.57
N ILE A 244 -7.84 21.19 -16.14
CA ILE A 244 -7.43 19.80 -15.86
C ILE A 244 -7.00 19.57 -14.40
N TRP A 245 -6.58 20.63 -13.69
CA TRP A 245 -6.15 20.53 -12.29
C TRP A 245 -7.30 20.18 -11.35
N ASN A 246 -8.55 20.48 -11.71
CA ASN A 246 -9.73 20.03 -10.97
C ASN A 246 -9.75 18.50 -10.82
N VAL A 247 -9.46 17.79 -11.91
CA VAL A 247 -9.37 16.33 -11.92
C VAL A 247 -8.18 15.83 -11.11
N ILE A 248 -7.02 16.49 -11.25
CA ILE A 248 -5.80 16.11 -10.52
C ILE A 248 -5.99 16.27 -9.00
N PHE A 249 -6.54 17.39 -8.53
CA PHE A 249 -6.84 17.61 -7.12
C PHE A 249 -7.87 16.61 -6.58
N ALA A 250 -8.91 16.30 -7.35
CA ALA A 250 -9.88 15.28 -6.98
C ALA A 250 -9.23 13.89 -6.87
N LEU A 251 -8.29 13.53 -7.76
CA LEU A 251 -7.51 12.27 -7.69
C LEU A 251 -6.59 12.22 -6.46
N ILE A 252 -5.98 13.34 -6.09
CA ILE A 252 -5.11 13.45 -4.92
C ILE A 252 -5.92 13.26 -3.63
N LEU A 253 -7.08 13.91 -3.54
CA LEU A 253 -8.00 13.79 -2.41
C LEU A 253 -8.65 12.40 -2.31
N SER A 254 -9.04 11.79 -3.43
CA SER A 254 -9.56 10.42 -3.42
C SER A 254 -8.46 9.41 -3.08
N GLY A 255 -7.22 9.66 -3.52
CA GLY A 255 -6.04 8.89 -3.17
C GLY A 255 -5.75 8.89 -1.67
N TRP A 256 -5.99 10.02 -1.00
CA TRP A 256 -5.92 10.13 0.47
C TRP A 256 -6.88 9.17 1.17
N ILE A 257 -8.16 9.20 0.80
CA ILE A 257 -9.17 8.30 1.37
C ILE A 257 -8.82 6.84 1.13
N LYS A 258 -8.36 6.51 -0.09
CA LYS A 258 -7.91 5.17 -0.42
C LYS A 258 -6.75 4.72 0.48
N ALA A 259 -5.68 5.50 0.57
CA ALA A 259 -4.48 5.15 1.35
C ALA A 259 -4.73 5.11 2.88
N ALA A 260 -5.62 5.98 3.36
CA ALA A 260 -5.97 6.09 4.76
C ALA A 260 -6.92 4.97 5.21
N PHE A 261 -7.96 4.66 4.44
CA PHE A 261 -9.05 3.77 4.86
C PHE A 261 -9.15 2.46 4.06
N LEU A 262 -9.14 2.54 2.73
CA LEU A 262 -9.41 1.37 1.88
C LEU A 262 -8.26 0.37 1.92
N ASP A 263 -7.02 0.84 1.78
CA ASP A 263 -5.81 0.00 1.83
C ASP A 263 -5.69 -0.84 3.12
N PRO A 264 -5.92 -0.30 4.34
CA PRO A 264 -5.93 -1.11 5.54
C PRO A 264 -7.08 -2.14 5.60
N ILE A 265 -8.26 -1.84 5.07
CA ILE A 265 -9.35 -2.84 4.97
C ILE A 265 -8.90 -4.04 4.12
N ILE A 266 -8.30 -3.77 2.96
CA ILE A 266 -7.77 -4.82 2.07
C ILE A 266 -6.75 -5.66 2.83
N THR A 267 -5.78 -5.00 3.46
CA THR A 267 -4.68 -5.67 4.18
C THR A 267 -5.20 -6.55 5.32
N THR A 268 -6.20 -6.10 6.07
CA THR A 268 -6.82 -6.89 7.14
C THR A 268 -7.53 -8.13 6.58
N ALA A 269 -8.35 -7.95 5.56
CA ALA A 269 -9.11 -9.06 4.98
C ALA A 269 -8.19 -10.11 4.31
N THR A 270 -7.12 -9.68 3.62
CA THR A 270 -6.14 -10.61 3.04
C THR A 270 -5.34 -11.34 4.12
N THR A 271 -4.99 -10.67 5.22
CA THR A 271 -4.29 -11.30 6.36
C THR A 271 -5.16 -12.35 7.03
N MET A 272 -6.43 -12.02 7.32
CA MET A 272 -7.38 -12.99 7.88
C MET A 272 -7.53 -14.23 7.01
N LYS A 273 -7.68 -14.04 5.70
CA LYS A 273 -7.79 -15.14 4.77
C LYS A 273 -6.53 -16.02 4.79
N LEU A 274 -5.35 -15.41 4.84
CA LEU A 274 -4.10 -16.15 4.84
C LEU A 274 -3.90 -16.93 6.15
N PHE A 275 -4.31 -16.37 7.29
CA PHE A 275 -4.30 -17.06 8.58
C PHE A 275 -5.29 -18.23 8.61
N ASP A 276 -6.51 -18.05 8.09
CA ASP A 276 -7.52 -19.12 7.97
C ASP A 276 -7.00 -20.28 7.10
N LEU A 277 -6.31 -19.96 6.00
CA LEU A 277 -5.67 -20.98 5.16
C LEU A 277 -4.53 -21.69 5.88
N ALA A 278 -3.70 -20.98 6.63
CA ALA A 278 -2.60 -21.59 7.39
C ALA A 278 -3.12 -22.52 8.50
N GLU A 279 -4.22 -22.15 9.17
CA GLU A 279 -4.85 -22.98 10.20
C GLU A 279 -5.49 -24.24 9.63
N LYS A 280 -6.12 -24.13 8.45
CA LYS A 280 -6.72 -25.27 7.74
C LYS A 280 -5.69 -26.19 7.08
N GLN A 281 -4.57 -25.63 6.64
CA GLN A 281 -3.54 -26.33 5.90
C GLN A 281 -2.20 -26.20 6.60
N LYS A 282 -2.00 -27.04 7.64
CA LYS A 282 -0.68 -27.24 8.23
C LYS A 282 0.22 -27.95 7.22
N LEU A 283 1.00 -27.18 6.48
CA LEU A 283 1.94 -27.70 5.49
C LEU A 283 3.03 -28.53 6.20
N SER A 284 3.27 -29.75 5.72
CA SER A 284 4.39 -30.56 6.20
C SER A 284 5.73 -29.94 5.77
N GLN A 285 6.80 -30.22 6.52
CA GLN A 285 8.14 -29.74 6.18
C GLN A 285 8.58 -30.15 4.78
N GLU A 286 8.27 -31.38 4.37
CA GLU A 286 8.56 -31.89 3.02
C GLU A 286 7.89 -31.05 1.92
N VAL A 287 6.66 -30.58 2.13
CA VAL A 287 5.95 -29.74 1.16
C VAL A 287 6.57 -28.34 1.12
N MET A 288 6.98 -27.79 2.26
CA MET A 288 7.68 -26.51 2.31
C MET A 288 9.04 -26.57 1.59
N GLU A 289 9.78 -27.67 1.73
CA GLU A 289 11.03 -27.89 1.00
C GLU A 289 10.82 -28.00 -0.51
N LYS A 290 9.81 -28.77 -0.95
CA LYS A 290 9.44 -28.87 -2.38
C LYS A 290 9.07 -27.50 -2.95
N LEU A 291 8.29 -26.71 -2.21
CA LEU A 291 7.96 -25.34 -2.62
C LEU A 291 9.19 -24.44 -2.65
N SER A 292 10.15 -24.61 -1.73
CA SER A 292 11.39 -23.83 -1.73
C SER A 292 12.30 -24.16 -2.92
N GLN A 293 12.28 -25.40 -3.41
CA GLN A 293 12.96 -25.78 -4.65
C GLN A 293 12.27 -25.19 -5.88
N GLU A 294 10.94 -25.14 -5.85
CA GLU A 294 10.13 -24.62 -6.95
C GLU A 294 10.15 -23.08 -7.05
N TYR A 295 10.32 -22.38 -5.91
CA TYR A 295 10.34 -20.93 -5.77
C TYR A 295 11.60 -20.51 -4.98
N PRO A 296 12.74 -20.23 -5.65
CA PRO A 296 14.00 -19.90 -5.00
C PRO A 296 13.94 -18.66 -4.08
N SER A 297 12.99 -17.75 -4.29
CA SER A 297 12.79 -16.61 -3.39
C SER A 297 12.33 -17.01 -1.98
N LEU A 298 11.72 -18.21 -1.79
CA LEU A 298 11.32 -18.70 -0.47
C LEU A 298 12.52 -19.05 0.41
N SER A 299 13.61 -19.59 -0.15
CA SER A 299 14.82 -19.89 0.63
C SER A 299 15.55 -18.63 1.10
N ALA A 300 15.36 -17.50 0.42
CA ALA A 300 15.90 -16.21 0.85
C ALA A 300 15.30 -15.72 2.19
N LEU A 301 14.18 -16.30 2.64
CA LEU A 301 13.55 -16.04 3.93
C LEU A 301 14.04 -16.97 5.06
N GLU A 302 14.89 -17.98 4.78
CA GLU A 302 15.49 -18.87 5.80
C GLU A 302 16.75 -18.30 6.48
N ASN A 303 17.48 -17.42 5.79
CA ASN A 303 18.83 -17.02 6.19
C ASN A 303 18.90 -15.83 7.16
N ASP A 304 17.76 -15.40 7.73
CA ASP A 304 17.65 -14.30 8.70
C ASP A 304 16.90 -14.78 9.96
#